data_AF-A0AAU3SQA9-F1
#
_entry.id   AF-A0AAU3SQA9-F1
#
_cell.length_a   1.000
_cell.length_b   1.000
_cell.length_c   1.000
_cell.angle_alpha   90.00
_cell.angle_beta   90.00
_cell.angle_gamma   90.00
#
_symmetry.space_group_name_H-M   'P 1'
#
loop_
_entity.id
_entity.type
_entity.pdbx_description
1 polymer ?
#
loop_
_entity_poly.entity_id
_entity_poly.type
_entity_poly.pdbx_seq_one_letter_code
_entity_poly.pdbx_strand_id
1 'polypeptide(L)'
;MSPLVSGPGLFIGSLTAFVMLERPKLDPTDPGLRQAAERAGVTAEEFAGPGDVWALMWEQEDGEGGGFELPGLRDVEAEDFAERLRLALGTGEACTVEAGAVLRLDARPAGTDGYAFTAHVTPPEGEDEESEPVTLELEPARTASLLSHLEEFLRSLG
;
A
#
# COMPACT_ATOMS: atom_id res chain seq x y z
N MET A 1 -17.50 10.30 2.50
CA MET A 1 -17.43 9.14 1.60
C MET A 1 -16.21 9.39 0.73
N SER A 2 -15.17 8.57 0.87
CA SER A 2 -13.96 8.70 0.05
C SER A 2 -14.31 8.42 -1.42
N PRO A 3 -13.66 9.09 -2.39
CA PRO A 3 -13.77 8.68 -3.79
C PRO A 3 -13.45 7.19 -3.86
N LEU A 4 -14.25 6.42 -4.60
CA LEU A 4 -13.92 5.04 -4.88
C LEU A 4 -12.63 5.05 -5.71
N VAL A 5 -11.50 4.88 -5.03
CA VAL A 5 -10.24 4.53 -5.70
C VAL A 5 -10.46 3.13 -6.25
N SER A 6 -10.67 3.04 -7.55
CA SER A 6 -10.66 1.77 -8.25
C SER A 6 -9.20 1.39 -8.47
N GLY A 7 -8.81 0.13 -8.38
CA GLY A 7 -7.45 -0.29 -8.71
C GLY A 7 -6.86 -1.36 -7.78
N PRO A 8 -5.70 -1.92 -8.17
CA PRO A 8 -4.94 -2.82 -7.31
C PRO A 8 -4.52 -2.14 -6.01
N GLY A 9 -4.79 -2.79 -4.88
CA GLY A 9 -4.38 -2.32 -3.56
C GLY A 9 -4.00 -3.48 -2.65
N LEU A 10 -2.77 -3.47 -2.14
CA LEU A 10 -2.29 -4.39 -1.13
C LEU A 10 -2.22 -3.67 0.20
N PHE A 11 -3.03 -4.11 1.15
CA PHE A 11 -3.18 -3.51 2.47
C PHE A 11 -2.66 -4.48 3.52
N ILE A 12 -1.82 -3.99 4.44
CA ILE A 12 -1.27 -4.77 5.53
C ILE A 12 -1.38 -3.96 6.81
N GLY A 13 -2.01 -4.54 7.83
CA GLY A 13 -2.26 -3.89 9.12
C GLY A 13 -3.75 -3.75 9.43
N SER A 14 -4.11 -2.68 10.12
CA SER A 14 -5.48 -2.34 10.52
C SER A 14 -5.83 -0.90 10.14
N LEU A 15 -7.09 -0.49 10.34
CA LEU A 15 -7.57 0.82 9.91
C LEU A 15 -6.85 2.01 10.58
N THR A 16 -6.13 1.76 11.68
CA THR A 16 -5.41 2.78 12.45
C THR A 16 -3.90 2.66 12.32
N ALA A 17 -3.37 1.53 11.87
CA ALA A 17 -1.95 1.33 11.63
C ALA A 17 -1.75 0.39 10.44
N PHE A 18 -1.36 0.94 9.29
CA PHE A 18 -1.21 0.16 8.06
C PHE A 18 -0.10 0.66 7.16
N VAL A 19 0.29 -0.23 6.25
CA VAL A 19 0.91 0.14 4.98
C VAL A 19 0.02 -0.30 3.83
N MET A 20 -0.06 0.52 2.79
CA MET A 20 -0.85 0.25 1.61
C MET A 20 -0.04 0.56 0.36
N LEU A 21 0.21 -0.47 -0.46
CA LEU A 21 0.73 -0.31 -1.80
C LEU A 21 -0.45 -0.33 -2.76
N GLU A 22 -0.74 0.79 -3.40
CA GLU A 22 -1.87 0.90 -4.31
C GLU A 22 -1.49 1.54 -5.64
N ARG A 23 -2.25 1.23 -6.68
CA ARG A 23 -2.20 1.95 -7.93
C ARG A 23 -3.55 2.63 -8.14
N PRO A 24 -3.69 3.90 -7.71
CA PRO A 24 -4.96 4.59 -7.79
C PRO A 24 -5.43 4.72 -9.24
N LYS A 25 -6.64 4.27 -9.49
CA LYS A 25 -7.39 4.57 -10.70
C LYS A 25 -8.61 5.38 -10.30
N LEU A 26 -8.42 6.69 -10.34
CA LEU A 26 -9.47 7.65 -10.09
C LEU A 26 -10.41 7.70 -11.30
N ASP A 27 -11.70 7.45 -11.08
CA ASP A 27 -12.72 7.59 -12.11
C ASP A 27 -13.09 9.08 -12.24
N PRO A 28 -12.78 9.76 -13.35
CA PRO A 28 -13.10 11.19 -13.52
C PRO A 28 -14.60 11.45 -13.58
N THR A 29 -15.42 10.40 -13.75
CA THR A 29 -16.88 10.51 -13.71
C THR A 29 -17.45 10.44 -12.29
N ASP A 30 -16.63 10.08 -11.28
CA ASP A 30 -17.04 10.04 -9.88
C ASP A 30 -17.50 11.42 -9.38
N PRO A 31 -18.72 11.54 -8.82
CA PRO A 31 -19.23 12.82 -8.34
C PRO A 31 -18.38 13.46 -7.23
N GLY A 32 -17.75 12.64 -6.38
CA GLY A 32 -16.89 13.11 -5.30
C GLY A 32 -15.60 13.73 -5.84
N LEU A 33 -14.95 13.04 -6.78
CA LEU A 33 -13.78 13.54 -7.47
C LEU A 33 -14.07 14.82 -8.25
N ARG A 34 -15.17 14.87 -9.00
CA ARG A 34 -15.56 16.08 -9.74
C ARG A 34 -15.74 17.29 -8.82
N GLN A 35 -16.33 17.07 -7.64
CA GLN A 35 -16.48 18.12 -6.64
C GLN A 35 -15.13 18.54 -6.04
N ALA A 36 -14.20 17.61 -5.83
CA ALA A 36 -12.84 17.92 -5.38
C ALA A 36 -12.05 18.71 -6.44
N ALA A 37 -12.12 18.29 -7.71
CA ALA A 37 -11.51 18.97 -8.84
C ALA A 37 -12.02 20.41 -9.01
N GLU A 38 -13.34 20.60 -8.91
CA GLU A 38 -13.95 21.93 -8.95
C GLU A 38 -13.43 22.83 -7.83
N ARG A 39 -13.29 22.30 -6.60
CA ARG A 39 -12.70 23.05 -5.47
C ARG A 39 -11.23 23.38 -5.67
N ALA A 40 -10.49 22.50 -6.35
CA ALA A 40 -9.09 22.71 -6.70
C ALA A 40 -8.90 23.62 -7.93
N GLY A 41 -9.98 23.97 -8.64
CA GLY A 41 -9.93 24.83 -9.82
C GLY A 41 -9.38 24.15 -11.08
N VAL A 42 -9.42 22.82 -11.15
CA VAL A 42 -8.94 22.01 -12.27
C VAL A 42 -10.06 21.12 -12.82
N THR A 43 -9.87 20.55 -14.00
CA THR A 43 -10.81 19.55 -14.54
C THR A 43 -10.73 18.23 -13.77
N ALA A 44 -11.77 17.41 -13.83
CA ALA A 44 -11.78 16.11 -13.18
C ALA A 44 -10.71 15.17 -13.76
N GLU A 45 -10.45 15.29 -15.06
CA GLU A 45 -9.41 14.56 -15.77
C GLU A 45 -8.01 15.01 -15.33
N GLU A 46 -7.78 16.32 -15.15
CA GLU A 46 -6.51 16.83 -14.60
C GLU A 46 -6.33 16.45 -13.13
N PHE A 47 -7.41 16.47 -12.34
CA PHE A 47 -7.37 16.08 -10.93
C PHE A 47 -7.13 14.58 -10.74
N ALA A 48 -7.72 13.75 -11.60
CA ALA A 48 -7.46 12.31 -11.63
C ALA A 48 -6.02 12.00 -12.04
N GLY A 49 -5.37 12.95 -12.74
CA GLY A 49 -4.02 12.80 -13.27
C GLY A 49 -3.95 11.75 -14.37
N PRO A 50 -2.75 11.34 -14.78
CA PRO A 50 -2.58 10.26 -15.73
C PRO A 50 -3.12 8.91 -15.21
N GLY A 51 -3.39 8.79 -13.91
CA GLY A 51 -3.66 7.51 -13.25
C GLY A 51 -2.49 6.55 -13.37
N ASP A 52 -2.67 5.32 -12.88
CA ASP A 52 -1.74 4.20 -13.09
C ASP A 52 -0.32 4.35 -12.51
N VAL A 53 -0.07 5.35 -11.67
CA VAL A 53 1.16 5.45 -10.87
C VAL A 53 0.96 4.70 -9.56
N TRP A 54 1.90 3.84 -9.19
CA TRP A 54 1.89 3.20 -7.89
C TRP A 54 2.19 4.22 -6.79
N ALA A 55 1.60 4.04 -5.62
CA ALA A 55 1.86 4.82 -4.44
C ALA A 55 2.01 3.90 -3.23
N LEU A 56 2.89 4.28 -2.31
CA LEU A 56 2.98 3.67 -1.00
C LEU A 56 2.44 4.67 0.02
N MET A 57 1.45 4.25 0.80
CA MET A 57 0.86 5.02 1.89
C MET A 57 1.01 4.29 3.20
N TRP A 58 1.05 5.03 4.29
CA TRP A 58 1.00 4.47 5.63
C TRP A 58 0.25 5.37 6.61
N GLU A 59 -0.24 4.74 7.67
CA GLU A 59 -0.85 5.40 8.82
C GLU A 59 -0.29 4.78 10.10
N GLN A 60 -0.22 5.56 11.17
CA GLN A 60 0.17 5.09 12.50
C GLN A 60 -0.85 5.56 13.53
N GLU A 61 -1.18 4.70 14.49
CA GLU A 61 -2.32 4.89 15.42
C GLU A 61 -2.30 6.24 16.16
N ASP A 62 -1.11 6.73 16.50
CA ASP A 62 -0.89 7.97 17.25
C ASP A 62 -0.11 9.04 16.44
N GLY A 63 0.03 8.86 15.12
CA GLY A 63 0.97 9.63 14.29
C GLY A 63 0.33 10.38 13.12
N GLU A 64 1.18 11.07 12.36
CA GLU A 64 0.81 11.62 11.06
C GLU A 64 1.10 10.54 10.00
N GLY A 65 0.06 10.08 9.30
CA GLY A 65 0.20 9.25 8.12
C GLY A 65 0.96 9.96 7.01
N GLY A 66 1.50 9.17 6.08
CA GLY A 66 2.26 9.70 4.96
C GLY A 66 2.12 8.84 3.72
N GLY A 67 2.71 9.29 2.63
CA GLY A 67 2.76 8.53 1.40
C GLY A 67 3.56 9.22 0.33
N PHE A 68 3.97 8.44 -0.66
CA PHE A 68 4.69 8.93 -1.82
C PHE A 68 4.39 8.12 -3.08
N GLU A 69 4.64 8.72 -4.23
CA GLU A 69 4.45 8.10 -5.53
C GLU A 69 5.66 7.26 -5.93
N LEU A 70 5.42 6.23 -6.74
CA LEU A 70 6.41 5.28 -7.22
C LEU A 70 6.33 5.22 -8.75
N PRO A 71 6.69 6.30 -9.46
CA PRO A 71 6.55 6.38 -10.93
C PRO A 71 7.39 5.36 -11.69
N GLY A 72 8.40 4.77 -11.03
CA GLY A 72 9.23 3.71 -11.59
C GLY A 72 8.75 2.29 -11.31
N LEU A 73 7.78 2.09 -10.41
CA LEU A 73 7.31 0.75 -10.03
C LEU A 73 6.37 0.19 -11.10
N ARG A 74 6.63 -1.04 -11.53
CA ARG A 74 5.82 -1.77 -12.51
C ARG A 74 4.99 -2.84 -11.82
N ASP A 75 3.91 -3.25 -12.47
CA ASP A 75 3.02 -4.31 -11.95
C ASP A 75 3.76 -5.61 -11.64
N VAL A 76 4.75 -5.99 -12.46
CA VAL A 76 5.57 -7.19 -12.24
C VAL A 76 6.40 -7.10 -10.94
N GLU A 77 6.79 -5.89 -10.51
CA GLU A 77 7.53 -5.70 -9.26
C GLU A 77 6.59 -5.75 -8.05
N ALA A 78 5.37 -5.22 -8.18
CA ALA A 78 4.32 -5.35 -7.18
C ALA A 78 3.83 -6.81 -7.05
N GLU A 79 3.71 -7.52 -8.18
CA GLU A 79 3.38 -8.95 -8.25
C GLU A 79 4.45 -9.80 -7.55
N ASP A 80 5.73 -9.62 -7.91
CA ASP A 80 6.85 -10.35 -7.31
C ASP A 80 6.91 -10.14 -5.78
N PHE A 81 6.69 -8.91 -5.31
CA PHE A 81 6.60 -8.63 -3.88
C PHE A 81 5.46 -9.40 -3.21
N ALA A 82 4.26 -9.35 -3.78
CA ALA A 82 3.10 -10.05 -3.22
C ALA A 82 3.26 -11.59 -3.25
N GLU A 83 3.85 -12.14 -4.31
CA GLU A 83 4.15 -13.57 -4.39
C GLU A 83 5.17 -14.01 -3.34
N ARG A 84 6.26 -13.26 -3.17
CA ARG A 84 7.26 -13.52 -2.13
C ARG A 84 6.66 -13.47 -0.74
N LEU A 85 5.80 -12.47 -0.46
CA LEU A 85 5.09 -12.39 0.82
C LEU A 85 4.15 -13.58 1.03
N ARG A 86 3.36 -13.94 0.02
CA ARG A 86 2.45 -15.09 0.10
C ARG A 86 3.19 -16.40 0.37
N LEU A 87 4.29 -16.64 -0.34
CA LEU A 87 5.14 -17.82 -0.15
C LEU A 87 5.76 -17.85 1.25
N ALA A 88 6.29 -16.72 1.71
CA ALA A 88 6.92 -16.62 3.02
C ALA A 88 5.92 -16.88 4.16
N LEU A 89 4.73 -16.29 4.11
CA LEU A 89 3.69 -16.51 5.11
C LEU A 89 3.22 -17.97 5.18
N GLY A 90 3.21 -18.66 4.04
CA GLY A 90 2.87 -20.08 3.93
C GLY A 90 3.84 -21.02 4.66
N THR A 91 5.03 -20.56 5.04
CA THR A 91 5.99 -21.35 5.82
C THR A 91 5.61 -21.48 7.30
N GLY A 92 4.85 -20.51 7.84
CA GLY A 92 4.59 -20.42 9.27
C GLY A 92 5.75 -19.88 10.11
N GLU A 93 6.85 -19.45 9.47
CA GLU A 93 8.06 -18.95 10.13
C GLU A 93 8.17 -17.42 10.06
N ALA A 94 9.06 -16.83 10.87
CA ALA A 94 9.39 -15.43 10.73
C ALA A 94 10.12 -15.18 9.39
N CYS A 95 9.79 -14.08 8.71
CA CYS A 95 10.34 -13.77 7.40
C CYS A 95 10.52 -12.27 7.19
N THR A 96 11.39 -11.92 6.25
CA THR A 96 11.58 -10.56 5.77
C THR A 96 11.29 -10.51 4.28
N VAL A 97 10.48 -9.55 3.83
CA VAL A 97 10.16 -9.34 2.41
C VAL A 97 10.28 -7.87 2.06
N GLU A 98 10.95 -7.57 0.95
CA GLU A 98 11.25 -6.20 0.51
C GLU A 98 10.59 -5.89 -0.83
N ALA A 99 10.02 -4.70 -0.97
CA ALA A 99 9.59 -4.12 -2.24
C ALA A 99 10.60 -3.03 -2.65
N GLY A 100 11.66 -3.45 -3.34
CA GLY A 100 12.78 -2.57 -3.66
C GLY A 100 13.42 -1.97 -2.40
N ALA A 101 13.87 -0.71 -2.49
CA ALA A 101 14.47 0.02 -1.37
C ALA A 101 13.43 0.74 -0.49
N VAL A 102 12.17 0.80 -0.91
CA VAL A 102 11.16 1.72 -0.34
C VAL A 102 10.33 1.10 0.77
N LEU A 103 10.20 -0.23 0.79
CA LEU A 103 9.45 -0.95 1.81
C LEU A 103 10.17 -2.26 2.17
N ARG A 104 10.36 -2.47 3.47
CA ARG A 104 10.71 -3.76 4.05
C ARG A 104 9.67 -4.15 5.08
N LEU A 105 9.20 -5.39 5.01
CA LEU A 105 8.32 -6.01 6.00
C LEU A 105 9.05 -7.11 6.75
N ASP A 106 9.16 -6.95 8.06
CA ASP A 106 9.54 -8.03 8.96
C ASP A 106 8.28 -8.64 9.57
N ALA A 107 7.97 -9.88 9.22
CA ALA A 107 6.80 -10.60 9.68
C ALA A 107 7.19 -11.69 10.67
N ARG A 108 6.40 -11.83 11.74
CA ARG A 108 6.58 -12.91 12.72
C ARG A 108 5.23 -13.52 13.12
N PRO A 109 5.17 -14.84 13.36
CA PRO A 109 3.97 -15.47 13.88
C PRO A 109 3.48 -14.79 15.17
N ALA A 110 2.18 -14.52 15.23
CA ALA A 110 1.52 -13.86 16.35
C ALA A 110 0.19 -14.57 16.66
N GLY A 111 0.14 -15.23 17.81
CA GLY A 111 -0.99 -16.08 18.18
C GLY A 111 -1.03 -17.38 17.36
N THR A 112 -2.20 -18.02 17.30
CA THR A 112 -2.36 -19.33 16.67
C THR A 112 -2.38 -19.25 15.14
N ASP A 113 -2.97 -18.19 14.57
CA ASP A 113 -3.28 -18.08 13.13
C ASP A 113 -3.04 -16.66 12.58
N GLY A 114 -2.05 -15.94 13.12
CA GLY A 114 -1.78 -14.56 12.73
C GLY A 114 -0.31 -14.24 12.57
N TYR A 115 -0.04 -13.09 11.98
CA TYR A 115 1.29 -12.49 11.86
C TYR A 115 1.25 -11.06 12.35
N ALA A 116 2.24 -10.68 13.15
CA ALA A 116 2.57 -9.29 13.42
C ALA A 116 3.62 -8.84 12.39
N PHE A 117 3.53 -7.57 11.98
CA PHE A 117 4.42 -6.99 10.99
C PHE A 117 5.07 -5.74 11.56
N THR A 118 6.36 -5.58 11.28
CA THR A 118 7.07 -4.31 11.36
C THR A 118 7.36 -3.85 9.95
N ALA A 119 6.86 -2.68 9.56
CA ALA A 119 7.12 -2.09 8.25
C ALA A 119 8.18 -1.00 8.38
N HIS A 120 9.22 -1.06 7.54
CA HIS A 120 10.21 -0.02 7.38
C HIS A 120 9.98 0.63 6.03
N VAL A 121 9.58 1.90 6.06
CA VAL A 121 9.30 2.70 4.87
C VAL A 121 10.44 3.67 4.67
N THR A 122 11.02 3.68 3.48
CA THR A 122 12.11 4.58 3.10
C THR A 122 11.68 5.35 1.85
N PRO A 123 11.38 6.65 1.97
CA PRO A 123 11.09 7.50 0.81
C PRO A 123 12.24 7.45 -0.22
N PRO A 124 11.95 7.45 -1.52
CA PRO A 124 12.98 7.45 -2.55
C PRO A 124 13.78 8.77 -2.55
N GLU A 125 15.06 8.70 -2.93
CA GLU A 125 15.91 9.89 -2.99
C GLU A 125 15.36 10.93 -3.99
N GLY A 126 15.15 12.17 -3.51
CA GLY A 126 14.74 13.31 -4.35
C GLY A 126 13.25 13.65 -4.33
N GLU A 127 12.42 12.86 -3.66
CA GLU A 127 11.10 13.31 -3.18
C GLU A 127 11.31 14.01 -1.83
N ASP A 128 10.81 15.25 -1.73
CA ASP A 128 10.90 16.18 -0.58
C ASP A 128 12.02 15.86 0.42
N GLU A 129 13.10 16.66 0.41
CA GLU A 129 14.34 16.50 1.21
C GLU A 129 14.11 16.32 2.75
N GLU A 130 12.88 16.46 3.22
CA GLU A 130 12.43 16.33 4.61
C GLU A 130 11.78 14.98 4.94
N SER A 131 11.53 14.10 3.96
CA SER A 131 10.87 12.80 4.20
C SER A 131 11.84 11.78 4.82
N GLU A 132 11.83 11.65 6.14
CA GLU A 132 12.66 10.70 6.87
C GLU A 132 12.12 9.25 6.80
N PRO A 133 13.00 8.22 6.87
CA PRO A 133 12.56 6.84 6.99
C PRO A 133 11.68 6.60 8.23
N VAL A 134 10.60 5.84 8.06
CA VAL A 134 9.62 5.54 9.11
C VAL A 134 9.60 4.06 9.42
N THR A 135 9.45 3.72 10.71
CA THR A 135 9.20 2.34 11.15
C THR A 135 7.85 2.25 11.84
N LEU A 136 7.03 1.28 11.43
CA LEU A 136 5.66 1.10 11.85
C LEU A 136 5.50 -0.30 12.46
N GLU A 137 4.98 -0.38 13.68
CA GLU A 137 4.48 -1.62 14.24
C GLU A 137 3.01 -1.77 13.85
N LEU A 138 2.70 -2.82 13.10
CA LEU A 138 1.35 -3.08 12.62
C LEU A 138 0.66 -4.11 13.51
N GLU A 139 -0.65 -3.94 13.69
CA GLU A 139 -1.45 -4.90 14.45
C GLU A 139 -1.43 -6.29 13.80
N PRO A 140 -1.52 -7.37 14.61
CA PRO A 140 -1.53 -8.72 14.07
C PRO A 140 -2.69 -8.97 13.09
N ALA A 141 -2.35 -9.38 11.86
CA ALA A 141 -3.31 -9.76 10.84
C ALA A 141 -3.54 -11.28 10.86
N ARG A 142 -4.78 -11.72 10.59
CA ARG A 142 -5.08 -13.15 10.42
C ARG A 142 -4.46 -13.67 9.13
N THR A 143 -3.70 -14.76 9.21
CA THR A 143 -2.97 -15.33 8.07
C THR A 143 -3.91 -15.67 6.92
N ALA A 144 -5.06 -16.30 7.21
CA ALA A 144 -6.02 -16.68 6.17
C ALA A 144 -6.61 -15.46 5.44
N SER A 145 -6.92 -14.38 6.16
CA SER A 145 -7.42 -13.13 5.56
C SER A 145 -6.36 -12.46 4.69
N LEU A 146 -5.11 -12.43 5.17
CA LEU A 146 -4.00 -11.84 4.42
C LEU A 146 -3.66 -12.63 3.16
N LEU A 147 -3.67 -13.97 3.22
CA LEU A 147 -3.46 -14.81 2.04
C LEU A 147 -4.58 -14.62 1.00
N SER A 148 -5.84 -14.54 1.42
CA SER A 148 -6.95 -14.23 0.51
C SER A 148 -6.80 -12.85 -0.12
N HIS A 149 -6.42 -11.83 0.66
CA HIS A 149 -6.19 -10.47 0.17
C HIS A 149 -5.04 -10.42 -0.85
N LEU A 150 -3.94 -11.14 -0.58
CA LEU A 150 -2.83 -11.28 -1.53
C LEU A 150 -3.26 -11.95 -2.84
N GLU A 151 -4.11 -12.97 -2.79
CA GLU A 151 -4.65 -13.59 -4.01
C GLU A 151 -5.55 -12.66 -4.80
N GLU A 152 -6.41 -11.88 -4.13
CA GLU A 152 -7.26 -10.87 -4.78
C GLU A 152 -6.42 -9.77 -5.42
N PHE A 153 -5.39 -9.31 -4.72
CA PHE A 153 -4.41 -8.35 -5.23
C PHE A 153 -3.70 -8.89 -6.48
N LEU A 154 -3.14 -10.10 -6.43
CA LEU A 154 -2.48 -10.73 -7.58
C LEU A 154 -3.43 -10.88 -8.78
N ARG A 155 -4.71 -11.26 -8.54
CA ARG A 155 -5.72 -11.31 -9.61
C ARG A 155 -6.04 -9.94 -10.20
N SER A 156 -5.91 -8.86 -9.43
CA SER A 156 -6.20 -7.50 -9.92
C SER A 156 -5.11 -6.94 -10.84
N LEU A 157 -3.93 -7.55 -10.85
CA LEU A 157 -2.80 -7.19 -11.72
C LEU A 157 -2.87 -7.86 -13.10
N GLY A 158 -3.76 -8.85 -13.31
CA GLY A 158 -3.88 -9.66 -14.53
C GLY A 158 -5.25 -9.61 -15.20
#